data_AF-D6YS07-F1
#
_entry.id   AF-D6YS07-F1
#
_cell.length_a   1.000
_cell.length_b   1.000
_cell.length_c   1.000
_cell.angle_alpha   90.00
_cell.angle_beta   90.00
_cell.angle_gamma   90.00
#
_symmetry.space_group_name_H-M   'P 1'
#
loop_
_entity.id
_entity.type
_entity.pdbx_description
1 polymer ?
#
loop_
_entity_poly.entity_id
_entity_poly.type
_entity_poly.pdbx_seq_one_letter_code
_entity_poly.pdbx_strand_id
1 'polypeptide(L)'
;MKKPALPFYEHLFAIMIVGFFVFIIFLNYWFSERDVIVDKQHPQFIQNPFVEVVVEGKVKKPGTYRVKKGSLVREVVEMAEVEENANLDRIKLDSKLTRRRKINIR
;
A
#
# COMPACT_ATOMS: atom_id res chain seq x y z
N MET A 1 65.07 5.96 -20.85
CA MET A 1 63.78 6.23 -20.20
C MET A 1 63.66 5.37 -18.95
N LYS A 2 63.95 5.94 -17.76
CA LYS A 2 63.77 5.27 -16.46
C LYS A 2 62.30 5.48 -16.08
N LYS A 3 61.53 4.39 -15.94
CA LYS A 3 60.17 4.48 -15.38
C LYS A 3 60.26 5.12 -13.99
N PRO A 4 59.46 6.14 -13.65
CA PRO A 4 59.46 6.68 -12.30
C PRO A 4 59.00 5.56 -11.37
N ALA A 5 59.88 5.13 -10.47
CA ALA A 5 59.50 4.24 -9.39
C ALA A 5 58.54 5.02 -8.50
N LEU A 6 57.25 4.64 -8.51
CA LEU A 6 56.26 5.21 -7.62
C LEU A 6 56.80 5.10 -6.19
N PRO A 7 56.91 6.21 -5.46
CA PRO A 7 57.58 6.23 -4.18
C PRO A 7 56.74 5.50 -3.12
N PHE A 8 57.43 4.83 -2.19
CA PHE A 8 56.87 3.92 -1.20
C PHE A 8 55.70 4.50 -0.38
N TYR A 9 55.63 5.83 -0.23
CA TYR A 9 54.56 6.52 0.49
C TYR A 9 53.19 6.42 -0.20
N GLU A 10 53.12 6.25 -1.52
CA GLU A 10 51.84 6.14 -2.24
C GLU A 10 51.13 4.83 -1.93
N HIS A 11 51.89 3.74 -1.82
CA HIS A 11 51.35 2.43 -1.42
C HIS A 11 50.92 2.43 0.05
N LEU A 12 51.69 3.06 0.93
CA LEU A 12 51.31 3.22 2.33
C LEU A 12 50.02 4.03 2.48
N PHE A 13 49.88 5.12 1.72
CA PHE A 13 48.68 5.96 1.74
C PHE A 13 47.46 5.21 1.19
N ALA A 14 47.63 4.45 0.10
CA ALA A 14 46.57 3.63 -0.46
C ALA A 14 46.09 2.56 0.53
N ILE A 15 47.02 1.86 1.22
CA ILE A 15 46.68 0.84 2.21
C ILE A 15 45.95 1.47 3.41
N MET A 16 46.38 2.65 3.86
CA MET A 16 45.72 3.39 4.93
C MET A 16 44.28 3.79 4.57
N ILE A 17 44.06 4.28 3.34
CA ILE A 17 42.72 4.64 2.86
C ILE A 17 41.82 3.42 2.82
N VAL A 18 42.29 2.33 2.20
CA VAL A 18 41.50 1.09 2.11
C VAL A 18 41.19 0.54 3.50
N GLY A 19 42.16 0.55 4.41
CA GLY A 19 41.97 0.15 5.81
C GLY A 19 40.95 1.02 6.54
N PHE A 20 40.96 2.34 6.32
CA PHE A 20 40.01 3.27 6.93
C PHE A 20 38.57 3.02 6.44
N PHE A 21 38.37 2.76 5.16
CA PHE A 21 37.04 2.42 4.63
C PHE A 21 36.52 1.08 5.19
N VAL A 22 37.38 0.07 5.29
CA VAL A 22 37.04 -1.21 5.93
C VAL A 22 36.73 -1.01 7.40
N PHE A 23 37.48 -0.16 8.09
CA PHE A 23 37.25 0.18 9.50
C PHE A 23 35.93 0.93 9.70
N ILE A 24 35.56 1.85 8.80
CA ILE A 24 34.24 2.51 8.83
C ILE A 24 33.12 1.49 8.64
N ILE A 25 33.27 0.55 7.70
CA ILE A 25 32.28 -0.53 7.49
C ILE A 25 32.18 -1.41 8.73
N PHE A 26 33.32 -1.77 9.33
CA PHE A 26 33.38 -2.55 10.55
C PHE A 26 32.72 -1.83 11.73
N LEU A 27 33.01 -0.53 11.93
CA LEU A 27 32.36 0.30 12.94
C LEU A 27 30.86 0.42 12.69
N ASN A 28 30.45 0.60 11.43
CA ASN A 28 29.06 0.67 11.06
C ASN A 28 28.33 -0.64 11.37
N TYR A 29 28.96 -1.79 11.14
CA TYR A 29 28.42 -3.11 11.47
C TYR A 29 28.36 -3.35 12.98
N TRP A 30 29.47 -3.07 13.68
CA TRP A 30 29.57 -3.23 15.13
C TRP A 30 28.60 -2.32 15.89
N PHE A 31 28.33 -1.12 15.36
CA PHE A 31 27.39 -0.15 15.92
C PHE A 31 26.01 -0.20 15.26
N SER A 32 25.75 -1.14 14.33
CA SER A 32 24.45 -1.33 13.68
C SER A 32 23.46 -2.08 14.57
N GLU A 33 23.28 -1.59 15.79
CA GLU A 33 22.02 -1.67 16.52
C GLU A 33 21.18 -0.40 16.31
N ARG A 34 21.43 0.36 15.22
CA ARG A 34 20.38 1.22 14.70
C ARG A 34 19.39 0.32 14.00
N ASP A 35 18.46 -0.19 14.82
CA ASP A 35 17.17 -0.62 14.36
C ASP A 35 16.70 0.42 13.34
N VAL A 36 16.85 0.10 12.06
CA VAL A 36 15.91 0.58 11.07
C VAL A 36 14.64 -0.14 11.47
N ILE A 37 13.93 0.45 12.44
CA ILE A 37 12.52 0.23 12.65
C ILE A 37 11.93 0.73 11.33
N VAL A 38 11.94 -0.14 10.32
CA VAL A 38 10.97 -0.08 9.24
C VAL A 38 9.69 -0.27 10.00
N ASP A 39 9.09 0.85 10.38
CA ASP A 39 7.81 0.88 11.03
C ASP A 39 6.83 0.23 10.06
N LYS A 40 6.64 -1.08 10.24
CA LYS A 40 5.57 -1.84 9.63
C LYS A 40 4.22 -1.46 10.26
N GLN A 41 4.14 -0.40 11.08
CA GLN A 41 2.90 0.17 11.60
C GLN A 41 2.44 1.44 10.89
N HIS A 42 3.09 1.82 9.79
CA HIS A 42 2.31 2.39 8.70
C HIS A 42 1.73 1.21 7.91
N PRO A 43 0.48 0.75 8.15
CA PRO A 43 -0.27 0.27 7.02
C PRO A 43 -0.16 1.45 6.07
N GLN A 44 0.61 1.29 4.99
CA GLN A 44 0.38 2.14 3.85
C GLN A 44 -1.12 2.00 3.66
N PHE A 45 -1.85 3.07 3.96
CA PHE A 45 -3.17 3.24 3.43
C PHE A 45 -2.88 3.30 1.93
N ILE A 46 -2.70 2.12 1.31
CA ILE A 46 -3.39 1.79 0.10
C ILE A 46 -4.79 2.21 0.49
N GLN A 47 -5.11 3.47 0.21
CA GLN A 47 -6.44 4.00 0.29
C GLN A 47 -7.11 3.14 -0.74
N ASN A 48 -7.57 1.96 -0.33
CA ASN A 48 -8.08 0.97 -1.23
C ASN A 48 -9.23 1.75 -1.84
N PRO A 49 -9.14 2.13 -3.13
CA PRO A 49 -10.10 3.07 -3.67
C PRO A 49 -11.41 2.34 -3.89
N PHE A 50 -11.57 1.15 -3.29
CA PHE A 50 -12.69 0.26 -3.34
C PHE A 50 -13.24 0.08 -1.93
N VAL A 51 -14.56 0.16 -1.84
CA VAL A 51 -15.36 -0.15 -0.67
C VAL A 51 -16.15 -1.43 -0.95
N GLU A 52 -16.26 -2.28 0.06
CA GLU A 52 -17.08 -3.47 0.00
C GLU A 52 -18.52 -3.15 0.39
N VAL A 53 -19.44 -3.47 -0.50
CA VAL A 53 -20.88 -3.31 -0.31
C VAL A 53 -21.53 -4.68 -0.38
N VAL A 54 -22.22 -5.07 0.68
CA VAL A 54 -22.96 -6.33 0.72
C VAL A 54 -24.39 -6.01 0.31
N VAL A 55 -24.85 -6.62 -0.78
CA VAL A 55 -26.19 -6.46 -1.33
C VAL A 55 -26.97 -7.76 -1.08
N GLU A 56 -28.04 -7.65 -0.31
CA GLU A 56 -28.91 -8.78 0.04
C GLU A 56 -30.37 -8.42 -0.20
N GLY A 57 -31.20 -9.42 -0.53
CA GLY A 57 -32.65 -9.31 -0.62
C GLY A 57 -33.21 -9.51 -2.03
N LYS A 58 -34.23 -8.74 -2.44
CA LYS A 58 -34.89 -8.84 -3.76
C LYS A 58 -34.04 -8.27 -4.90
N VAL A 59 -32.94 -8.94 -5.17
CA VAL A 59 -32.04 -8.69 -6.29
C VAL A 59 -31.74 -10.00 -6.98
N LYS A 60 -31.56 -9.97 -8.30
CA LYS A 60 -31.26 -11.18 -9.07
C LYS A 60 -29.90 -11.77 -8.69
N LYS A 61 -28.94 -10.92 -8.30
CA LYS A 61 -27.58 -11.32 -7.94
C LYS A 61 -27.22 -10.78 -6.55
N PRO A 62 -27.59 -11.48 -5.47
CA PRO A 62 -27.11 -11.13 -4.14
C PRO A 62 -25.62 -11.46 -4.01
N GLY A 63 -24.87 -10.64 -3.26
CA GLY A 63 -23.45 -10.85 -3.12
C GLY A 63 -22.69 -9.66 -2.54
N THR A 64 -21.36 -9.81 -2.47
CA THR A 64 -20.46 -8.73 -2.05
C THR A 64 -19.84 -8.08 -3.28
N TYR A 65 -20.10 -6.78 -3.44
CA TYR A 65 -19.61 -5.97 -4.54
C TYR A 65 -18.46 -5.08 -4.07
N ARG A 66 -17.36 -5.09 -4.82
CA ARG A 66 -16.23 -4.18 -4.63
C ARG A 66 -16.36 -3.03 -5.61
N VAL A 67 -16.73 -1.86 -5.11
CA VAL A 67 -16.97 -0.66 -5.94
C VAL A 67 -16.12 0.49 -5.48
N LYS A 68 -15.89 1.48 -6.34
CA LYS A 68 -14.97 2.57 -6.00
C LYS A 68 -15.54 3.44 -4.87
N LYS A 69 -14.66 3.92 -3.99
CA LYS A 69 -14.99 4.84 -2.90
C LYS A 69 -15.47 6.15 -3.52
N GLY A 70 -16.71 6.55 -3.22
CA GLY A 70 -17.38 7.69 -3.84
C GLY A 70 -18.38 7.33 -4.94
N SER A 71 -18.44 6.05 -5.37
CA SER A 71 -19.52 5.54 -6.21
C SER A 71 -20.88 5.70 -5.54
N LEU A 72 -21.92 5.82 -6.35
CA LEU A 72 -23.29 5.95 -5.86
C LEU A 72 -23.86 4.58 -5.52
N VAL A 73 -24.74 4.52 -4.53
CA VAL A 73 -25.48 3.29 -4.20
C VAL A 73 -26.25 2.76 -5.42
N ARG A 74 -26.81 3.68 -6.23
CA ARG A 74 -27.51 3.34 -7.47
C ARG A 74 -26.67 2.47 -8.42
N GLU A 75 -25.38 2.78 -8.59
CA GLU A 75 -24.49 2.01 -9.50
C GLU A 75 -24.35 0.56 -9.04
N VAL A 76 -24.22 0.33 -7.73
CA VAL A 76 -24.13 -1.03 -7.15
C VAL A 76 -25.44 -1.78 -7.29
N VAL A 77 -26.55 -1.07 -7.10
CA VAL A 77 -27.91 -1.61 -7.18
C VAL A 77 -28.24 -1.99 -8.64
N GLU A 78 -27.82 -1.19 -9.62
CA GLU A 78 -27.89 -1.53 -11.05
C GLU A 78 -27.03 -2.76 -11.38
N MET A 79 -25.80 -2.86 -10.84
CA MET A 79 -24.94 -4.05 -11.01
C MET A 79 -25.52 -5.32 -10.37
N ALA A 80 -26.28 -5.19 -9.29
CA ALA A 80 -26.94 -6.31 -8.62
C ALA A 80 -28.22 -6.78 -9.32
N GLU A 81 -28.66 -6.07 -10.37
CA GLU A 81 -29.90 -6.29 -11.12
C GLU A 81 -31.12 -6.46 -10.19
N VAL A 82 -31.71 -5.34 -9.80
CA VAL A 82 -32.90 -5.33 -8.93
C VAL A 82 -34.10 -5.98 -9.62
N GLU A 83 -34.90 -6.74 -8.85
CA GLU A 83 -36.18 -7.25 -9.33
C GLU A 83 -37.24 -6.14 -9.41
N GLU A 84 -38.19 -6.27 -10.35
CA GLU A 84 -39.25 -5.26 -10.57
C GLU A 84 -40.14 -5.03 -9.34
N ASN A 85 -40.19 -6.01 -8.41
CA ASN A 85 -40.97 -5.96 -7.17
C ASN A 85 -40.15 -5.52 -5.93
N ALA A 86 -38.95 -4.98 -6.13
CA ALA A 86 -38.09 -4.55 -5.04
C ALA A 86 -38.45 -3.15 -4.55
N ASN A 87 -38.57 -2.99 -3.23
CA ASN A 87 -38.86 -1.70 -2.63
C ASN A 87 -37.56 -0.91 -2.40
N LEU A 88 -37.33 0.11 -3.24
CA LEU A 88 -36.17 0.99 -3.18
C LEU A 88 -36.40 2.26 -2.34
N ASP A 89 -37.61 2.56 -1.87
CA ASP A 89 -37.94 3.82 -1.17
C ASP A 89 -37.15 4.02 0.12
N ARG A 90 -36.76 2.92 0.78
CA ARG A 90 -35.96 2.99 2.02
C ARG A 90 -34.46 3.14 1.78
N ILE A 91 -34.01 3.07 0.52
CA ILE A 91 -32.59 3.09 0.17
C ILE A 91 -32.26 4.44 -0.46
N LYS A 92 -31.33 5.17 0.18
CA LYS A 92 -30.81 6.43 -0.35
C LYS A 92 -29.86 6.15 -1.53
N LEU A 93 -30.42 6.05 -2.73
CA LEU A 93 -29.70 5.76 -3.98
C LEU A 93 -28.62 6.80 -4.30
N ASP A 94 -28.85 8.07 -3.95
CA ASP A 94 -27.92 9.18 -4.17
C ASP A 94 -26.79 9.28 -3.14
N SER A 95 -26.74 8.37 -2.17
CA SER A 95 -25.69 8.41 -1.15
C SER A 95 -24.37 7.86 -1.69
N LYS A 96 -23.27 8.60 -1.46
CA LYS A 96 -21.92 8.17 -1.82
C LYS A 96 -21.43 7.06 -0.89
N LEU A 97 -20.79 6.06 -1.49
CA LEU A 97 -20.20 4.93 -0.78
C LEU A 97 -18.81 5.28 -0.30
N THR A 98 -18.72 5.84 0.92
CA THR A 98 -17.45 6.27 1.52
C THR A 98 -16.85 5.23 2.48
N ARG A 99 -17.65 4.25 2.93
CA ARG A 99 -17.29 3.21 3.90
C ARG A 99 -17.98 1.88 3.58
N ARG A 100 -17.52 0.78 4.20
CA ARG A 100 -18.16 -0.54 4.15
C ARG A 100 -19.62 -0.42 4.61
N ARG A 101 -20.57 -0.82 3.77
CA ARG A 101 -22.02 -0.66 4.04
C ARG A 101 -22.77 -1.92 3.63
N LYS A 102 -23.67 -2.37 4.49
CA LYS A 102 -24.62 -3.44 4.17
C LYS A 102 -25.92 -2.81 3.66
N ILE A 103 -26.39 -3.27 2.51
CA ILE A 103 -27.62 -2.80 1.87
C ILE A 103 -28.59 -3.98 1.80
N ASN A 104 -29.77 -3.81 2.37
CA ASN A 104 -30.84 -4.80 2.36
C ASN A 104 -32.01 -4.25 1.54
N ILE A 105 -32.40 -5.00 0.51
CA ILE A 105 -33.47 -4.66 -0.43
C ILE A 105 -34.65 -5.60 -0.14
N ARG A 106 -35.80 -5.07 0.27
CA ARG A 106 -36.98 -5.88 0.63
C ARG A 106 -38.03 -5.93 -0.47
#